data_AF-A0A517S8R2-F1
#
_entry.id   AF-A0A517S8R2-F1
#
_cell.length_a   1.000
_cell.length_b   1.000
_cell.length_c   1.000
_cell.angle_alpha   90.00
_cell.angle_beta   90.00
_cell.angle_gamma   90.00
#
_symmetry.space_group_name_H-M   'P 1'
#
loop_
_entity.id
_entity.type
_entity.pdbx_description
1 polymer ?
#
loop_
_entity_poly.entity_id
_entity_poly.type
_entity_poly.pdbx_seq_one_letter_code
_entity_poly.pdbx_strand_id
1 'polypeptide(L)'
;MTNDRVRGRVWVSARIQGRILGRIACYWAIYHAVLWNAIFVARYIAYRASLIAGDTEVRTIGQLYATFASDYAGLALCAVLLAPVFLYDVFRQSHRIAGPLVRFQTVLKRMIAGERVSTVKLRKDDLLTEFQDVFNEFIEYYNQKHGLAPNDARMNEREAAILEQVTQVRAAVLQEVESMAAEASSPGNRPWTKPQAGPATPRS
;
A
#
# COMPACT_ATOMS: atom_id res chain seq x y z
N MET A 1 17.93 -14.20 21.90
CA MET A 1 17.82 -12.75 22.17
C MET A 1 17.11 -12.12 20.99
N THR A 2 15.81 -11.85 21.16
CA THR A 2 14.89 -11.34 20.15
C THR A 2 15.19 -9.88 19.86
N ASN A 3 15.51 -9.59 18.60
CA ASN A 3 15.75 -8.24 18.11
C ASN A 3 14.39 -7.55 17.92
N ASP A 4 13.95 -6.83 18.96
CA ASP A 4 12.76 -5.97 18.93
C ASP A 4 12.98 -4.82 17.95
N ARG A 5 12.70 -5.08 16.67
CA ARG A 5 12.61 -4.03 15.66
C ARG A 5 11.42 -3.15 16.04
N VAL A 6 11.72 -2.03 16.68
CA VAL A 6 10.83 -0.89 16.88
C VAL A 6 10.06 -0.66 15.59
N ARG A 7 8.79 -1.07 15.55
CA ARG A 7 7.88 -0.81 14.44
C ARG A 7 7.67 0.70 14.43
N GLY A 8 8.49 1.40 13.63
CA GLY A 8 8.28 2.80 13.32
C GLY A 8 6.86 2.93 12.82
N ARG A 9 5.97 3.47 13.66
CA ARG A 9 4.68 3.99 13.24
C ARG A 9 5.03 5.14 12.32
N VAL A 10 5.20 4.83 11.04
CA VAL A 10 5.55 5.82 10.04
C VAL A 10 4.36 6.77 9.99
N TRP A 11 4.56 7.98 10.49
CA TRP A 11 3.69 9.14 10.33
C TRP A 11 3.67 9.55 8.84
N VAL A 12 3.35 8.63 7.92
CA VAL A 12 3.29 8.89 6.47
C VAL A 12 2.22 9.94 6.18
N SER A 13 1.11 9.92 6.92
CA SER A 13 -0.02 10.81 6.63
C SER A 13 0.25 12.26 7.01
N ALA A 14 1.07 12.57 8.02
CA ALA A 14 1.25 13.95 8.48
C ALA A 14 1.89 14.87 7.45
N ARG A 15 2.81 14.36 6.61
CA ARG A 15 3.48 15.19 5.58
C ARG A 15 2.55 15.55 4.41
N ILE A 16 1.72 14.61 3.95
CA ILE A 16 0.76 14.86 2.86
C ILE A 16 -0.45 15.64 3.39
N GLN A 17 -0.96 15.25 4.56
CA GLN A 17 -2.11 15.87 5.21
C GLN A 17 -1.80 17.29 5.69
N GLY A 18 -0.56 17.57 6.14
CA GLY A 18 -0.10 18.92 6.45
C GLY A 18 -0.07 19.85 5.23
N ARG A 19 0.27 19.33 4.04
CA ARG A 19 0.19 20.12 2.79
C ARG A 19 -1.24 20.44 2.41
N ILE A 20 -2.17 19.50 2.58
CA ILE A 20 -3.60 19.73 2.31
C ILE A 20 -4.18 20.71 3.32
N LEU A 21 -3.91 20.51 4.62
CA LEU A 21 -4.37 21.41 5.67
C LEU A 21 -3.82 22.83 5.50
N GLY A 22 -2.54 22.96 5.13
CA GLY A 22 -1.93 24.26 4.81
C GLY A 22 -2.60 24.94 3.61
N ARG A 23 -2.96 24.19 2.56
CA ARG A 23 -3.75 24.73 1.44
C ARG A 23 -5.13 25.18 1.88
N ILE A 24 -5.82 24.41 2.72
CA ILE A 24 -7.16 24.76 3.22
C ILE A 24 -7.08 26.00 4.10
N ALA A 25 -6.09 26.10 4.98
CA ALA A 25 -5.83 27.31 5.78
C ALA A 25 -5.51 28.52 4.89
N CYS A 26 -4.75 28.32 3.82
CA CYS A 26 -4.45 29.38 2.84
C CYS A 26 -5.72 29.85 2.12
N TYR A 27 -6.56 28.92 1.64
CA TYR A 27 -7.85 29.27 1.03
C TYR A 27 -8.78 29.97 2.01
N TRP A 28 -8.81 29.56 3.28
CA TRP A 28 -9.55 30.23 4.34
C TRP A 28 -9.08 31.68 4.53
N ALA A 29 -7.76 31.90 4.59
CA ALA A 29 -7.17 33.23 4.74
C ALA A 29 -7.45 34.11 3.51
N ILE A 30 -7.28 33.56 2.30
CA ILE A 30 -7.58 34.26 1.05
C ILE A 30 -9.06 34.64 0.98
N TYR A 31 -9.96 33.70 1.31
CA TYR A 31 -11.40 33.96 1.34
C TYR A 31 -11.75 35.11 2.28
N HIS A 32 -11.24 35.09 3.52
CA HIS A 32 -11.49 36.16 4.48
C HIS A 32 -10.86 37.49 4.06
N ALA A 33 -9.67 37.47 3.45
CA ALA A 33 -9.04 38.67 2.92
C ALA A 33 -9.86 39.27 1.77
N VAL A 34 -10.33 38.46 0.83
CA VAL A 34 -11.19 38.91 -0.27
C VAL A 34 -12.51 39.44 0.26
N LEU A 35 -13.15 38.74 1.20
CA LEU A 35 -14.39 39.17 1.84
C LEU A 35 -14.21 40.52 2.57
N TRP A 36 -13.14 40.66 3.35
CA TRP A 36 -12.82 41.90 4.06
C TRP A 36 -12.66 43.08 3.10
N ASN A 37 -11.91 42.89 2.00
CA ASN A 37 -11.72 43.91 0.97
C ASN A 37 -13.03 44.23 0.24
N ALA A 38 -13.86 43.22 -0.08
CA ALA A 38 -15.13 43.43 -0.74
C ALA A 38 -16.11 44.28 0.11
N ILE A 39 -16.19 44.00 1.41
CA ILE A 39 -17.03 44.79 2.34
C ILE A 39 -16.47 46.21 2.45
N PHE A 40 -15.15 46.37 2.54
CA PHE A 40 -14.52 47.69 2.57
C PHE A 40 -14.84 48.50 1.30
N VAL A 41 -14.70 47.90 0.12
CA VAL A 41 -15.02 48.55 -1.17
C VAL A 41 -16.50 48.94 -1.24
N ALA A 42 -17.41 48.04 -0.84
CA ALA A 42 -18.84 48.36 -0.82
C ALA A 42 -19.14 49.56 0.10
N ARG A 43 -18.50 49.59 1.28
CA ARG A 43 -18.65 50.70 2.24
C ARG A 43 -18.02 51.99 1.72
N TYR A 44 -16.88 51.90 1.03
CA TYR A 44 -16.24 53.04 0.38
C TYR A 44 -17.13 53.64 -0.70
N ILE A 45 -17.75 52.80 -1.56
CA ILE A 45 -18.70 53.24 -2.58
C ILE A 45 -19.91 53.94 -1.94
N ALA A 46 -20.48 53.35 -0.89
CA ALA A 46 -21.61 53.94 -0.16
C ALA A 46 -21.25 55.32 0.44
N TYR A 47 -20.06 55.46 1.04
CA TYR A 47 -19.55 56.73 1.53
C TYR A 47 -19.33 57.76 0.40
N ARG A 48 -18.79 57.35 -0.75
CA ARG A 48 -18.64 58.24 -1.90
C ARG A 48 -20.00 58.71 -2.45
N ALA A 49 -21.00 57.84 -2.43
CA ALA A 49 -22.36 58.21 -2.84
C ALA A 49 -23.00 59.21 -1.86
N SER A 50 -22.77 59.09 -0.55
CA SER A 50 -23.30 60.05 0.44
C SER A 50 -22.71 61.44 0.27
N LEU A 51 -21.41 61.55 -0.02
CA LEU A 51 -20.76 62.84 -0.32
C LEU A 51 -21.36 63.51 -1.57
N ILE A 52 -21.68 62.74 -2.62
CA ILE A 52 -22.35 63.27 -3.81
C ILE A 52 -23.77 63.73 -3.49
N ALA A 53 -24.45 63.05 -2.55
CA ALA A 53 -25.79 63.40 -2.08
C ALA A 53 -25.83 64.64 -1.15
N GLY A 54 -24.68 65.27 -0.88
CA GLY A 54 -24.59 66.51 -0.11
C GLY A 54 -24.13 66.35 1.34
N ASP A 55 -23.61 65.17 1.70
CA ASP A 55 -22.99 64.96 3.01
C ASP A 55 -21.69 65.78 3.13
N THR A 56 -21.47 66.40 4.29
CA THR A 56 -20.37 67.37 4.53
C THR A 56 -19.21 66.79 5.32
N GLU A 57 -19.35 65.59 5.88
CA GLU A 57 -18.27 64.92 6.62
C GLU A 57 -17.23 64.29 5.67
N VAL A 58 -16.22 65.08 5.30
CA VAL A 58 -15.08 64.59 4.53
C VAL A 58 -14.09 63.88 5.46
N ARG A 59 -14.16 62.55 5.47
CA ARG A 59 -13.21 61.64 6.12
C ARG A 59 -12.10 61.21 5.15
N THR A 60 -10.88 61.08 5.68
CA THR A 60 -9.74 60.48 4.96
C THR A 60 -9.89 58.96 4.81
N ILE A 61 -9.20 58.35 3.85
CA ILE A 61 -9.21 56.88 3.64
C ILE A 61 -8.78 56.15 4.92
N GLY A 62 -7.77 56.68 5.64
CA GLY A 62 -7.30 56.09 6.90
C GLY A 62 -8.38 56.11 8.00
N GLN A 63 -9.10 57.22 8.15
CA GLN A 63 -10.21 57.31 9.11
C GLN A 63 -11.37 56.40 8.75
N LEU A 64 -11.69 56.29 7.45
CA LEU A 64 -12.72 55.39 6.97
C LEU A 64 -12.34 53.92 7.22
N TYR A 65 -11.08 53.55 6.97
CA TYR A 65 -10.58 52.21 7.26
C TYR A 65 -10.55 51.91 8.75
N ALA A 66 -10.14 52.85 9.60
CA ALA A 66 -10.14 52.67 11.05
C ALA A 66 -11.56 52.44 11.59
N THR A 67 -12.53 53.25 11.14
CA THR A 67 -13.94 53.09 11.52
C THR A 67 -14.51 51.76 11.00
N PHE A 68 -14.18 51.39 9.77
CA PHE A 68 -14.55 50.11 9.19
C PHE A 68 -13.96 48.94 10.00
N ALA A 69 -12.67 49.00 10.33
CA ALA A 69 -11.99 47.95 11.07
C ALA A 69 -12.59 47.77 12.47
N SER A 70 -12.97 48.85 13.16
CA SER A 70 -13.65 48.75 14.46
C SER A 70 -15.06 48.17 14.33
N ASP A 71 -15.85 48.61 13.34
CA ASP A 71 -17.23 48.17 13.14
C ASP A 71 -17.31 46.67 12.81
N TYR A 72 -16.34 46.15 12.05
CA TYR A 72 -16.27 44.75 11.64
C TYR A 72 -15.23 43.94 12.43
N ALA A 73 -14.66 44.49 13.51
CA ALA A 73 -13.71 43.79 14.36
C ALA A 73 -14.28 42.48 14.92
N GLY A 74 -15.58 42.49 15.29
CA GLY A 74 -16.29 41.29 15.74
C GLY A 74 -16.33 40.19 14.69
N LEU A 75 -16.52 40.54 13.41
CA LEU A 75 -16.52 39.57 12.31
C LEU A 75 -15.12 38.95 12.12
N ALA A 76 -14.07 39.77 12.15
CA ALA A 76 -12.68 39.30 12.06
C ALA A 76 -12.32 38.39 13.25
N LEU A 77 -12.73 38.76 14.46
CA LEU A 77 -12.53 37.97 15.66
C LEU A 77 -13.24 36.61 15.55
N CYS A 78 -14.51 36.60 15.13
CA CYS A 78 -15.25 35.35 14.89
C CYS A 78 -14.55 34.46 13.86
N ALA A 79 -14.05 35.03 12.76
CA ALA A 79 -13.31 34.27 11.74
C ALA A 79 -12.04 33.62 12.31
N VAL A 80 -11.28 34.34 13.15
CA VAL A 80 -10.07 33.82 13.79
C VAL A 80 -10.41 32.74 14.81
N LEU A 81 -11.45 32.93 15.62
CA LEU A 81 -11.91 31.94 16.61
C LEU A 81 -12.46 30.67 15.95
N LEU A 82 -13.10 30.80 14.79
CA LEU A 82 -13.67 29.67 14.06
C LEU A 82 -12.61 28.89 13.28
N ALA A 83 -11.50 29.53 12.89
CA ALA A 83 -10.41 28.89 12.16
C ALA A 83 -9.88 27.58 12.80
N PRO A 84 -9.51 27.52 14.09
CA PRO A 84 -9.02 26.28 14.70
C PRO A 84 -10.08 25.17 14.73
N VAL A 85 -11.36 25.52 14.96
CA VAL A 85 -12.46 24.55 14.96
C VAL A 85 -12.65 23.96 13.56
N PHE A 86 -12.68 24.81 12.54
CA PHE A 86 -12.80 24.40 11.15
C PHE A 86 -11.62 23.53 10.70
N LEU A 87 -10.38 23.94 11.01
CA LEU A 87 -9.18 23.18 10.68
C LEU A 87 -9.14 21.84 11.41
N TYR A 88 -9.56 21.79 12.67
CA TYR A 88 -9.64 20.55 13.44
C TYR A 88 -10.66 19.58 12.84
N ASP A 89 -11.84 20.05 12.43
CA ASP A 89 -12.85 19.20 11.83
C ASP A 89 -12.38 18.60 10.50
N VAL A 90 -11.84 19.44 9.61
CA VAL A 90 -11.24 18.99 8.34
C VAL A 90 -10.12 17.97 8.58
N PHE A 91 -9.27 18.22 9.57
CA PHE A 91 -8.20 17.31 9.95
C PHE A 91 -8.73 15.96 10.45
N ARG A 92 -9.77 15.97 11.29
CA ARG A 92 -10.41 14.76 11.81
C ARG A 92 -11.08 13.96 10.70
N GLN A 93 -11.78 14.61 9.77
CA GLN A 93 -12.38 13.95 8.61
C GLN A 93 -11.32 13.32 7.71
N SER A 94 -10.19 14.02 7.48
CA SER A 94 -9.07 13.48 6.70
C SER A 94 -8.49 12.21 7.33
N HIS A 95 -8.40 12.14 8.66
CA HIS A 95 -7.95 10.93 9.36
C HIS A 95 -8.87 9.73 9.19
N ARG A 96 -10.18 9.95 9.17
CA ARG A 96 -11.20 8.90 8.95
C ARG A 96 -11.11 8.30 7.54
N ILE A 97 -10.51 8.99 6.57
CA ILE A 97 -10.30 8.51 5.21
C ILE A 97 -8.91 7.85 5.07
N ALA A 98 -7.87 8.52 5.56
CA ALA A 98 -6.48 8.10 5.37
C ALA A 98 -6.17 6.75 6.05
N GLY A 99 -6.73 6.49 7.23
CA GLY A 99 -6.52 5.24 7.97
C GLY A 99 -6.98 3.99 7.18
N PRO A 100 -8.25 3.95 6.75
CA PRO A 100 -8.77 2.90 5.87
C PRO A 100 -7.98 2.73 4.57
N LEU A 101 -7.59 3.84 3.92
CA LEU A 101 -6.87 3.79 2.64
C LEU A 101 -5.51 3.09 2.76
N VAL A 102 -4.77 3.34 3.85
CA VAL A 102 -3.51 2.66 4.13
C VAL A 102 -3.71 1.16 4.37
N ARG A 103 -4.84 0.77 5.00
CA ARG A 103 -5.18 -0.66 5.17
C ARG A 103 -5.42 -1.32 3.82
N PHE A 104 -6.20 -0.70 2.94
CA PHE A 104 -6.43 -1.22 1.59
C PHE A 104 -5.13 -1.33 0.79
N GLN A 105 -4.26 -0.32 0.84
CA GLN A 105 -2.96 -0.36 0.16
C GLN A 105 -2.09 -1.53 0.67
N THR A 106 -2.14 -1.82 1.97
CA THR A 106 -1.38 -2.93 2.56
C THR A 106 -1.90 -4.27 2.07
N VAL A 107 -3.23 -4.45 2.00
CA VAL A 107 -3.84 -5.67 1.47
C VAL A 107 -3.54 -5.83 -0.02
N LEU A 108 -3.64 -4.76 -0.80
CA LEU A 108 -3.33 -4.80 -2.22
C LEU A 108 -1.86 -5.18 -2.48
N LYS A 109 -0.92 -4.69 -1.67
CA LYS A 109 0.50 -5.10 -1.76
C LYS A 109 0.69 -6.60 -1.50
N ARG A 110 -0.05 -7.17 -0.55
CA ARG A 110 -0.01 -8.62 -0.26
C ARG A 110 -0.63 -9.43 -1.38
N MET A 111 -1.71 -8.94 -1.99
CA MET A 111 -2.29 -9.54 -3.20
C MET A 111 -1.29 -9.54 -4.36
N ILE A 112 -0.60 -8.42 -4.59
CA ILE A 112 0.45 -8.33 -5.63
C ILE A 112 1.58 -9.33 -5.37
N ALA A 113 1.90 -9.60 -4.10
CA ALA A 113 2.87 -10.64 -3.71
C ALA A 113 2.35 -12.08 -3.89
N GLY A 114 1.10 -12.27 -4.34
CA GLY A 114 0.49 -13.59 -4.52
C GLY A 114 0.00 -14.23 -3.22
N GLU A 115 -0.01 -13.50 -2.10
CA GLU A 115 -0.51 -14.02 -0.84
C GLU A 115 -2.04 -14.08 -0.85
N ARG A 116 -2.61 -15.13 -0.24
CA ARG A 116 -4.02 -15.13 0.14
C ARG A 116 -4.25 -14.08 1.23
N VAL A 117 -5.14 -13.15 0.94
CA VAL A 117 -5.55 -12.10 1.87
C VAL A 117 -6.99 -12.30 2.31
N SER A 118 -7.25 -12.08 3.59
CA SER A 118 -8.59 -12.05 4.15
C SER A 118 -9.29 -10.74 3.82
N THR A 119 -10.61 -10.75 3.86
CA THR A 119 -11.44 -9.55 3.75
C THR A 119 -11.05 -8.49 4.78
N VAL A 120 -11.24 -7.22 4.41
CA VAL A 120 -10.94 -6.06 5.23
C VAL A 120 -12.21 -5.62 5.96
N LYS A 121 -12.10 -5.42 7.28
CA LYS A 121 -13.16 -4.82 8.08
C LYS A 121 -12.71 -3.46 8.63
N LEU A 122 -13.38 -2.42 8.18
CA LEU A 122 -13.27 -1.05 8.63
C LEU A 122 -14.11 -0.83 9.90
N ARG A 123 -13.86 0.28 10.58
CA ARG A 123 -14.65 0.68 11.75
C ARG A 123 -15.97 1.28 11.27
N LYS A 124 -16.98 1.22 12.15
CA LYS A 124 -18.35 1.71 11.87
C LYS A 124 -18.40 3.18 11.45
N ASP A 125 -17.44 3.97 11.93
CA ASP A 125 -17.32 5.40 11.65
C ASP A 125 -16.32 5.73 10.54
N ASP A 126 -15.85 4.76 9.74
CA ASP A 126 -14.96 5.07 8.62
C ASP A 126 -15.78 5.48 7.38
N LEU A 127 -15.27 6.42 6.58
CA LEU A 127 -15.97 6.98 5.41
C LEU A 127 -15.96 6.05 4.17
N LEU A 128 -15.21 4.95 4.21
CA LEU A 128 -14.97 4.06 3.06
C LEU A 128 -15.67 2.69 3.23
N THR A 129 -16.74 2.60 4.02
CA THR A 129 -17.46 1.34 4.23
C THR A 129 -18.08 0.80 2.95
N GLU A 130 -18.63 1.64 2.06
CA GLU A 130 -19.14 1.19 0.76
C GLU A 130 -18.02 0.63 -0.12
N PHE A 131 -16.86 1.31 -0.14
CA PHE A 131 -15.69 0.83 -0.87
C PHE A 131 -15.13 -0.48 -0.28
N GLN A 132 -15.23 -0.67 1.04
CA GLN A 132 -14.83 -1.91 1.69
C GLN A 132 -15.60 -3.10 1.13
N ASP A 133 -16.91 -2.97 0.94
CA ASP A 133 -17.75 -4.08 0.52
C ASP A 133 -17.38 -4.52 -0.90
N VAL A 134 -17.23 -3.55 -1.82
CA VAL A 134 -16.72 -3.80 -3.19
C VAL A 134 -15.30 -4.38 -3.17
N PHE A 135 -14.43 -3.88 -2.29
CA PHE A 135 -13.06 -4.37 -2.16
C PHE A 135 -13.01 -5.82 -1.64
N ASN A 136 -13.92 -6.18 -0.73
CA ASN A 136 -14.03 -7.54 -0.21
C ASN A 136 -14.55 -8.50 -1.26
N GLU A 137 -15.53 -8.10 -2.07
CA GLU A 137 -15.99 -8.88 -3.23
C GLU A 137 -14.83 -9.12 -4.22
N PHE A 138 -14.02 -8.09 -4.48
CA PHE A 138 -12.81 -8.23 -5.30
C PHE A 138 -11.78 -9.20 -4.70
N ILE A 139 -11.55 -9.16 -3.38
CA ILE A 139 -10.66 -10.11 -2.69
C ILE A 139 -11.17 -11.53 -2.86
N GLU A 140 -12.47 -11.77 -2.70
CA GLU A 140 -13.08 -13.09 -2.86
C GLU A 140 -12.92 -13.60 -4.30
N TYR A 141 -13.23 -12.77 -5.30
CA TYR A 141 -12.99 -13.08 -6.70
C TYR A 141 -11.52 -13.40 -6.99
N TYR A 142 -10.60 -12.57 -6.49
CA TYR A 142 -9.16 -12.76 -6.66
C TYR A 142 -8.70 -14.07 -6.02
N ASN A 143 -9.12 -14.34 -4.78
CA ASN A 143 -8.78 -15.55 -4.05
C ASN A 143 -9.37 -16.81 -4.69
N GLN A 144 -10.52 -16.71 -5.37
CA GLN A 144 -11.12 -17.83 -6.10
C GLN A 144 -10.35 -18.11 -7.40
N LYS A 145 -10.02 -17.06 -8.16
CA LYS A 145 -9.30 -17.16 -9.44
C LYS A 145 -7.83 -17.56 -9.27
N HIS A 146 -7.18 -17.05 -8.23
CA HIS A 146 -5.83 -17.44 -7.83
C HIS A 146 -5.82 -18.60 -6.81
N GLY A 147 -7.00 -19.17 -6.52
CA GLY A 147 -7.22 -20.20 -5.50
C GLY A 147 -6.80 -21.63 -5.86
N LEU A 148 -6.05 -21.83 -6.95
CA LEU A 148 -5.58 -23.14 -7.43
C LEU A 148 -4.05 -23.35 -7.37
N ALA A 149 -3.32 -22.54 -6.61
CA ALA A 149 -1.93 -22.87 -6.31
C ALA A 149 -1.53 -22.51 -4.88
N PRO A 150 -1.74 -23.41 -3.90
CA PRO A 150 -0.70 -23.65 -2.92
C PRO A 150 0.46 -24.26 -3.72
N ASN A 151 1.42 -23.43 -4.13
CA ASN A 151 2.62 -23.93 -4.79
C ASN A 151 3.30 -24.99 -3.89
N ASP A 152 3.17 -24.84 -2.57
CA ASP A 152 3.64 -25.80 -1.57
C ASP A 152 2.90 -27.14 -1.59
N ALA A 153 1.56 -27.17 -1.75
CA ALA A 153 0.83 -28.45 -1.75
C ALA A 153 1.05 -29.23 -3.05
N ARG A 154 1.05 -28.54 -4.20
CA ARG A 154 1.33 -29.17 -5.50
C ARG A 154 2.81 -29.52 -5.67
N MET A 155 3.73 -28.75 -5.06
CA MET A 155 5.13 -29.15 -4.94
C MET A 155 5.26 -30.38 -4.06
N ASN A 156 4.67 -30.41 -2.87
CA ASN A 156 4.76 -31.56 -1.98
C ASN A 156 4.18 -32.83 -2.62
N GLU A 157 3.08 -32.73 -3.37
CA GLU A 157 2.53 -33.86 -4.13
C GLU A 157 3.44 -34.29 -5.28
N ARG A 158 4.04 -33.34 -6.02
CA ARG A 158 5.02 -33.67 -7.07
C ARG A 158 6.30 -34.25 -6.50
N GLU A 159 6.81 -33.72 -5.39
CA GLU A 159 7.99 -34.22 -4.70
C GLU A 159 7.74 -35.61 -4.13
N ALA A 160 6.57 -35.87 -3.55
CA ALA A 160 6.16 -37.20 -3.11
C ALA A 160 6.08 -38.19 -4.30
N ALA A 161 5.49 -37.78 -5.43
CA ALA A 161 5.42 -38.60 -6.64
C ALA A 161 6.81 -38.88 -7.23
N ILE A 162 7.71 -37.90 -7.23
CA ILE A 162 9.10 -38.06 -7.69
C ILE A 162 9.85 -39.02 -6.75
N LEU A 163 9.69 -38.89 -5.43
CA LEU A 163 10.31 -39.80 -4.46
C LEU A 163 9.82 -41.24 -4.63
N GLU A 164 8.52 -41.43 -4.89
CA GLU A 164 7.96 -42.75 -5.17
C GLU A 164 8.55 -43.34 -6.46
N GLN A 165 8.64 -42.53 -7.52
CA GLN A 165 9.20 -42.94 -8.81
C GLN A 165 10.69 -43.30 -8.70
N VAL A 166 11.48 -42.50 -7.97
CA VAL A 166 12.90 -42.79 -7.70
C VAL A 166 13.05 -44.08 -6.89
N THR A 167 12.14 -44.33 -5.94
CA THR A 167 12.16 -45.55 -5.12
C THR A 167 11.84 -46.79 -5.96
N GLN A 168 10.87 -46.71 -6.88
CA GLN A 168 10.54 -47.79 -7.81
C GLN A 168 11.68 -48.10 -8.78
N VAL A 169 12.30 -47.07 -9.36
CA VAL A 169 13.46 -47.24 -10.25
C VAL A 169 14.62 -47.90 -9.51
N ARG A 170 14.91 -47.46 -8.26
CA ARG A 170 15.94 -48.09 -7.44
C ARG A 170 15.64 -49.56 -7.16
N ALA A 171 14.40 -49.92 -6.88
CA ALA A 171 14.01 -51.31 -6.64
C ALA A 171 14.16 -52.18 -7.91
N ALA A 172 13.78 -51.66 -9.08
CA ALA A 172 13.94 -52.35 -10.35
C ALA A 172 15.43 -52.58 -10.70
N VAL A 173 16.28 -51.57 -10.50
CA VAL A 173 17.73 -51.71 -10.73
C VAL A 173 18.36 -52.74 -9.79
N LEU A 174 17.94 -52.79 -8.53
CA LEU A 174 18.44 -53.81 -7.60
C LEU A 174 18.05 -55.23 -8.04
N GLN A 175 16.81 -55.43 -8.49
CA GLN A 175 16.39 -56.73 -9.06
C GLN A 175 17.17 -57.11 -10.31
N GLU A 176 17.45 -56.15 -11.20
CA GLU A 176 18.23 -56.39 -12.41
C GLU A 176 19.68 -56.78 -12.06
N VAL A 177 20.32 -56.05 -11.14
CA VAL A 177 21.68 -56.38 -10.65
C VAL A 177 21.72 -57.76 -9.97
N GLU A 178 20.72 -58.11 -9.16
CA GLU A 178 20.62 -59.43 -8.53
C GLU A 178 20.41 -60.54 -9.58
N SER A 179 19.61 -60.29 -10.61
CA SER A 179 19.41 -61.23 -11.71
C SER A 179 20.67 -61.44 -12.55
N MET A 180 21.43 -60.37 -12.83
CA MET A 180 22.72 -60.44 -13.52
C MET A 180 23.78 -61.15 -12.67
N ALA A 181 23.79 -60.93 -11.35
CA ALA A 181 24.69 -61.62 -10.43
C ALA A 181 24.37 -63.11 -10.31
N ALA A 182 23.09 -63.48 -10.33
CA ALA A 182 22.64 -64.87 -10.36
C ALA A 182 22.99 -65.56 -11.69
N GLU A 183 22.85 -64.87 -12.82
CA GLU A 183 23.23 -65.38 -14.14
C GLU A 183 24.75 -65.52 -14.29
N ALA A 184 25.53 -64.58 -13.77
CA ALA A 184 26.99 -64.66 -13.69
C ALA A 184 27.50 -65.75 -12.74
N SER A 185 26.69 -66.14 -11.75
CA SER A 185 26.98 -67.25 -10.82
C SER A 185 26.48 -68.60 -11.34
N SER A 186 25.81 -68.65 -12.49
CA SER A 186 25.40 -69.90 -13.14
C SER A 186 26.62 -70.60 -13.75
N PRO A 187 26.90 -71.87 -13.38
CA PRO A 187 28.12 -72.58 -13.77
C PRO A 187 27.99 -73.08 -15.22
N GLY A 188 28.09 -72.18 -16.21
CA GLY A 188 27.85 -72.56 -17.60
C GLY A 188 28.66 -71.82 -18.67
N ASN A 189 29.22 -70.63 -18.41
CA ASN A 189 29.79 -69.84 -19.51
C ASN A 189 31.16 -69.24 -19.18
N ARG A 190 32.23 -69.97 -19.53
CA ARG A 190 33.59 -69.43 -19.67
C ARG A 190 34.00 -69.45 -21.13
N PRO A 191 33.95 -68.33 -21.85
CA PRO A 191 34.84 -68.09 -22.96
C PRO A 191 35.96 -67.16 -22.48
N TRP A 192 37.20 -67.62 -22.57
CA TRP A 192 38.32 -66.92 -23.22
C TRP A 192 39.61 -67.69 -22.96
N THR A 193 40.11 -68.26 -24.06
CA THR A 193 41.38 -68.91 -24.24
C THR A 193 42.53 -67.90 -24.07
N LYS A 194 43.58 -68.33 -23.36
CA LYS A 194 44.81 -67.55 -23.14
C LYS A 194 45.48 -67.16 -24.48
N PRO A 195 45.95 -65.91 -24.64
CA PRO A 195 46.92 -65.59 -25.68
C PRO A 195 48.27 -66.24 -25.33
N GLN A 196 48.83 -67.03 -26.25
CA GLN A 196 50.19 -67.56 -26.12
C GLN A 196 51.20 -66.42 -26.29
N ALA A 197 52.03 -66.21 -25.27
CA ALA A 197 53.20 -65.34 -25.33
C ALA A 197 54.37 -66.10 -25.99
N GLY A 198 55.11 -65.40 -26.86
CA GLY A 198 56.02 -65.97 -27.86
C GLY A 198 57.32 -66.61 -27.35
N PRO A 199 58.18 -67.08 -28.26
CA PRO A 199 59.59 -67.30 -27.96
C PRO A 199 60.41 -66.11 -28.50
N ALA A 200 61.09 -65.41 -27.60
CA ALA A 200 62.19 -64.51 -27.93
C ALA A 200 63.49 -65.06 -27.35
N THR A 201 64.58 -64.84 -28.09
CA THR A 201 66.02 -65.13 -27.86
C THR A 201 66.56 -66.42 -28.51
N PRO A 202 67.89 -66.51 -28.77
CA PRO A 202 68.81 -65.51 -29.37
C PRO A 202 69.83 -66.15 -30.36
N ARG A 203 70.40 -65.39 -31.31
CA ARG A 203 71.68 -65.68 -32.00
C ARG A 203 72.30 -64.35 -32.42
N SER A 204 73.42 -63.93 -31.81
CA SER A 204 74.82 -64.24 -32.19
C SER A 204 75.15 -63.80 -33.61
#